data_AF-A0A7W1K9L4-F1
#
_entry.id   AF-A0A7W1K9L4-F1
#
_cell.length_a   1.000
_cell.length_b   1.000
_cell.length_c   1.000
_cell.angle_alpha   90.00
_cell.angle_beta   90.00
_cell.angle_gamma   90.00
#
_symmetry.space_group_name_H-M   'P 1'
#
loop_
_entity.id
_entity.type
_entity.pdbx_description
1 polymer ?
#
loop_
_entity_poly.entity_id
_entity_poly.type
_entity_poly.pdbx_seq_one_letter_code
_entity_poly.pdbx_strand_id
1 'polypeptide(L)'
;MSHGNAGLGESTPESVFYDRGRFGRMFPALPAFAADTKLIRDALAELGAPGGPMDAKDQLDDPIKLITDAALSANNPDNPTMTAGFTFVGQFIDHDMTFDPTSSLARRQDPESIRNFRIPALDLDSVYGGGPSASPHLYDQTIDGGRTTMLLETIPGSEGRSIDGSARLDLPRNSQLTALTGDPRNDENLILSQFHLAWVRFHNVVVEDVRSELGAGHTAGEIFAEAQRVVRWHYQWLVLHEFLPKTVGRETADDVLANGRKHFTWRHEPYIPVEFSVAAYRFGHSQVRPSYRANFALSATDPTQQFFALFFKPGDTHAT
;
A
#
# COMPACT_ATOMS: atom_id res chain seq x y z
N MET A 1 7.82 -5.72 -16.17
CA MET A 1 7.39 -7.13 -15.98
C MET A 1 5.96 -7.26 -16.49
N SER A 2 5.68 -8.29 -17.29
CA SER A 2 4.31 -8.59 -17.75
C SER A 2 3.38 -8.70 -16.56
N HIS A 3 2.30 -7.92 -16.53
CA HIS A 3 1.20 -8.16 -15.62
C HIS A 3 0.79 -9.64 -15.74
N GLY A 4 0.63 -10.29 -14.59
CA GLY A 4 0.25 -11.69 -14.52
C GLY A 4 -0.99 -11.93 -15.38
N ASN A 5 -0.91 -12.90 -16.28
CA ASN A 5 -2.08 -13.51 -16.87
C ASN A 5 -2.80 -14.26 -15.76
N ALA A 6 -3.69 -13.58 -15.03
CA ALA A 6 -4.66 -14.24 -14.17
C ALA A 6 -5.59 -15.02 -15.10
N GLY A 7 -5.53 -16.35 -14.99
CA GLY A 7 -6.39 -17.27 -15.73
C GLY A 7 -7.85 -16.92 -15.56
N LEU A 8 -8.61 -17.14 -16.63
CA LEU A 8 -10.06 -16.98 -16.70
C LEU A 8 -10.73 -17.78 -15.57
N GLY A 9 -11.17 -17.08 -14.52
CA GLY A 9 -12.43 -17.30 -13.80
C GLY A 9 -12.82 -18.69 -13.25
N GLU A 10 -11.98 -19.73 -13.26
CA GLU A 10 -12.45 -21.10 -12.99
C GLU A 10 -11.96 -21.77 -11.69
N SER A 11 -11.22 -21.10 -10.80
CA SER A 11 -10.87 -21.73 -9.50
C SER A 11 -10.57 -20.76 -8.36
N THR A 12 -11.47 -19.80 -8.10
CA THR A 12 -11.41 -19.01 -6.86
C THR A 12 -12.12 -19.77 -5.73
N PRO A 13 -11.45 -20.11 -4.61
CA PRO A 13 -12.11 -20.74 -3.46
C PRO A 13 -13.24 -19.85 -2.94
N GLU A 14 -14.45 -20.40 -2.84
CA GLU A 14 -15.56 -19.72 -2.20
C GLU A 14 -15.36 -19.74 -0.67
N SER A 15 -15.11 -18.58 -0.08
CA SER A 15 -15.07 -18.40 1.37
C SER A 15 -16.49 -18.32 1.94
N VAL A 16 -16.73 -19.01 3.05
CA VAL A 16 -18.07 -19.20 3.67
C VAL A 16 -18.44 -18.10 4.68
N PHE A 17 -17.70 -16.99 4.72
CA PHE A 17 -17.89 -15.90 5.69
C PHE A 17 -18.15 -14.55 5.01
N TYR A 18 -19.44 -14.16 5.03
CA TYR A 18 -20.01 -12.80 5.06
C TYR A 18 -19.94 -11.86 3.83
N ASP A 19 -20.97 -10.99 3.75
CA ASP A 19 -21.34 -10.08 2.65
C ASP A 19 -20.23 -9.11 2.20
N ARG A 20 -20.28 -8.76 0.91
CA ARG A 20 -19.13 -8.41 0.06
C ARG A 20 -18.99 -6.90 -0.16
N GLY A 21 -17.77 -6.37 -0.13
CA GLY A 21 -17.49 -4.99 -0.57
C GLY A 21 -17.90 -4.74 -2.02
N ARG A 22 -18.35 -3.53 -2.34
CA ARG A 22 -18.71 -3.13 -3.71
C ARG A 22 -18.00 -1.85 -4.10
N PHE A 23 -17.70 -1.70 -5.39
CA PHE A 23 -17.55 -0.37 -5.96
C PHE A 23 -18.94 0.23 -6.16
N GLY A 24 -19.04 1.55 -6.07
CA GLY A 24 -20.29 2.27 -6.29
C GLY A 24 -20.03 3.68 -6.78
N ARG A 25 -21.09 4.45 -7.04
CA ARG A 25 -21.00 5.85 -7.41
C ARG A 25 -21.50 6.74 -6.27
N MET A 26 -20.68 7.69 -5.84
CA MET A 26 -21.12 8.71 -4.88
C MET A 26 -22.08 9.71 -5.52
N PHE A 27 -21.90 10.00 -6.82
CA PHE A 27 -22.70 10.98 -7.55
C PHE A 27 -23.28 10.37 -8.84
N PRO A 28 -24.24 9.44 -8.74
CA PRO A 28 -24.73 8.69 -9.91
C PRO A 28 -25.40 9.56 -10.98
N ALA A 29 -25.95 10.72 -10.59
CA ALA A 29 -26.59 11.66 -11.50
C ALA A 29 -25.66 12.77 -12.01
N LEU A 30 -24.41 12.84 -11.55
CA LEU A 30 -23.47 13.87 -11.97
C LEU A 30 -22.91 13.50 -13.37
N PRO A 31 -23.14 14.34 -14.40
CA PRO A 31 -22.57 14.08 -15.71
C PRO A 31 -21.04 14.20 -15.66
N ALA A 32 -20.36 13.45 -16.54
CA ALA A 32 -18.93 13.59 -16.72
C ALA A 32 -18.57 15.02 -17.16
N PHE A 33 -17.42 15.52 -16.69
CA PHE A 33 -16.93 16.85 -17.07
C PHE A 33 -16.77 17.01 -18.59
N ALA A 34 -16.34 15.96 -19.29
CA ALA A 34 -16.21 15.93 -20.74
C ALA A 34 -16.62 14.55 -21.29
N ALA A 35 -17.06 14.53 -22.56
CA ALA A 35 -17.33 13.29 -23.27
C ALA A 35 -16.02 12.56 -23.63
N ASP A 36 -16.04 11.22 -23.57
CA ASP A 36 -14.91 10.38 -23.95
C ASP A 36 -14.74 10.32 -25.48
N THR A 37 -14.14 11.39 -26.01
CA THR A 37 -13.83 11.54 -27.43
C THR A 37 -12.34 11.31 -27.67
N LYS A 38 -11.96 10.98 -28.91
CA LYS A 38 -10.54 10.86 -29.28
C LYS A 38 -9.76 12.15 -28.95
N LEU A 39 -10.36 13.32 -29.22
CA LEU A 39 -9.75 14.61 -28.91
C LEU A 39 -9.40 14.76 -27.43
N ILE A 40 -10.33 14.41 -26.54
CA ILE A 40 -10.09 14.48 -25.09
C ILE A 40 -9.03 13.47 -24.65
N ARG A 41 -9.04 12.25 -25.18
CA ARG A 41 -8.02 11.24 -24.89
C ARG A 41 -6.63 11.66 -25.35
N ASP A 42 -6.53 12.21 -26.56
CA ASP A 42 -5.27 12.72 -27.10
C ASP A 42 -4.74 13.89 -26.24
N ALA A 43 -5.61 14.83 -25.84
CA ALA A 43 -5.23 15.95 -24.99
C ALA A 43 -4.76 15.51 -23.59
N LEU A 44 -5.40 14.50 -23.00
CA LEU A 44 -4.96 13.92 -21.72
C LEU A 44 -3.61 13.18 -21.87
N ALA A 45 -3.39 12.51 -23.00
CA ALA A 45 -2.11 11.87 -23.29
C ALA A 45 -0.99 12.91 -23.49
N GLU A 46 -1.28 14.02 -24.16
CA GLU A 46 -0.34 15.15 -24.31
C GLU A 46 0.01 15.79 -22.96
N LEU A 47 -0.96 15.90 -22.05
CA LEU A 47 -0.76 16.48 -20.73
C LEU A 47 0.34 15.74 -19.94
N GLY A 48 0.32 14.40 -19.98
CA GLY A 48 1.25 13.50 -19.29
C GLY A 48 2.41 12.99 -20.15
N ALA A 49 2.55 13.44 -21.39
CA ALA A 49 3.64 13.02 -22.27
C ALA A 49 5.01 13.53 -21.77
N PRO A 50 6.12 12.85 -22.10
CA PRO A 50 7.46 13.40 -21.87
C PRO A 50 7.60 14.79 -22.49
N GLY A 51 8.07 15.76 -21.70
CA GLY A 51 8.16 17.19 -22.06
C GLY A 51 6.85 17.97 -21.97
N GLY A 52 5.72 17.30 -21.72
CA GLY A 52 4.39 17.87 -21.59
C GLY A 52 4.21 18.73 -20.34
N PRO A 53 3.02 19.32 -20.14
CA PRO A 53 2.76 20.24 -19.03
C PRO A 53 2.91 19.63 -17.63
N MET A 54 2.71 18.32 -17.46
CA MET A 54 2.91 17.64 -16.18
C MET A 54 4.34 17.11 -15.97
N ASP A 55 5.23 17.25 -16.95
CA ASP A 55 6.63 16.86 -16.79
C ASP A 55 7.37 17.90 -15.96
N ALA A 56 7.87 17.48 -14.79
CA ALA A 56 8.70 18.29 -13.91
C ALA A 56 10.02 18.74 -14.57
N LYS A 57 10.51 17.99 -15.56
CA LYS A 57 11.78 18.24 -16.26
C LYS A 57 12.97 18.26 -15.30
N ASP A 58 12.90 17.45 -14.24
CA ASP A 58 13.99 17.22 -13.30
C ASP A 58 15.19 16.60 -14.05
N GLN A 59 16.42 16.96 -13.65
CA GLN A 59 17.64 16.34 -14.19
C GLN A 59 17.88 14.98 -13.52
N LEU A 60 17.61 13.89 -14.22
CA LEU A 60 17.61 12.53 -13.67
C LEU A 60 18.97 11.80 -13.78
N ASP A 61 20.09 12.53 -13.84
CA ASP A 61 21.43 11.98 -14.06
C ASP A 61 22.11 11.47 -12.79
N ASP A 62 21.77 12.03 -11.61
CA ASP A 62 22.38 11.68 -10.33
C ASP A 62 21.33 11.46 -9.22
N PRO A 63 21.01 10.20 -8.85
CA PRO A 63 20.02 9.90 -7.82
C PRO A 63 20.42 10.40 -6.42
N ILE A 64 21.71 10.59 -6.14
CA ILE A 64 22.14 11.13 -4.84
C ILE A 64 21.82 12.62 -4.79
N LYS A 65 22.20 13.38 -5.81
CA LYS A 65 21.96 14.83 -5.84
C LYS A 65 20.48 15.20 -5.91
N LEU A 66 19.65 14.38 -6.56
CA LEU A 66 18.19 14.54 -6.52
C LEU A 66 17.60 14.51 -5.10
N ILE A 67 18.32 13.98 -4.11
CA ILE A 67 17.91 13.96 -2.70
C ILE A 67 18.70 14.98 -1.88
N THR A 68 19.98 15.20 -2.17
CA THR A 68 20.87 16.03 -1.36
C THR A 68 20.97 17.49 -1.81
N ASP A 69 20.49 17.82 -3.02
CA ASP A 69 20.49 19.17 -3.59
C ASP A 69 19.09 19.55 -4.10
N ALA A 70 18.32 20.23 -3.24
CA ALA A 70 16.96 20.65 -3.54
C ALA A 70 16.87 21.64 -4.72
N ALA A 71 17.98 22.31 -5.11
CA ALA A 71 17.97 23.20 -6.26
C ALA A 71 17.75 22.44 -7.58
N LEU A 72 18.03 21.14 -7.62
CA LEU A 72 17.82 20.28 -8.79
C LEU A 72 16.36 19.84 -9.00
N SER A 73 15.48 20.08 -8.02
CA SER A 73 14.05 19.76 -8.09
C SER A 73 13.17 21.02 -8.04
N ALA A 74 13.63 22.11 -8.65
CA ALA A 74 12.97 23.41 -8.58
C ALA A 74 11.51 23.42 -9.10
N ASN A 75 11.19 22.55 -10.07
CA ASN A 75 9.84 22.41 -10.64
C ASN A 75 9.00 21.34 -9.93
N ASN A 76 9.60 20.58 -9.02
CA ASN A 76 8.97 19.51 -8.25
C ASN A 76 9.48 19.53 -6.80
N PRO A 77 9.25 20.64 -6.07
CA PRO A 77 9.80 20.81 -4.74
C PRO A 77 9.15 19.85 -3.73
N ASP A 78 9.94 19.42 -2.76
CA ASP A 78 9.45 18.62 -1.65
C ASP A 78 8.38 19.36 -0.83
N ASN A 79 7.38 18.61 -0.37
CA ASN A 79 6.44 19.12 0.63
C ASN A 79 7.16 19.22 2.00
N PRO A 80 7.28 20.42 2.59
CA PRO A 80 8.03 20.60 3.84
C PRO A 80 7.34 20.00 5.08
N THR A 81 6.06 19.60 4.96
CA THR A 81 5.25 19.10 6.08
C THR A 81 4.97 17.60 6.01
N MET A 82 5.42 16.94 4.94
CA MET A 82 5.13 15.53 4.65
C MET A 82 6.38 14.83 4.11
N THR A 83 6.76 13.74 4.77
CA THR A 83 7.95 12.96 4.37
C THR A 83 7.66 12.12 3.14
N ALA A 84 8.71 11.75 2.39
CA ALA A 84 8.62 10.90 1.20
C ALA A 84 7.91 9.55 1.46
N GLY A 85 7.96 9.06 2.70
CA GLY A 85 7.32 7.81 3.09
C GLY A 85 5.78 7.84 3.01
N PHE A 86 5.15 9.01 3.14
CA PHE A 86 3.69 9.14 3.12
C PHE A 86 3.08 8.72 1.77
N THR A 87 3.83 8.83 0.67
CA THR A 87 3.42 8.31 -0.64
C THR A 87 3.12 6.80 -0.57
N PHE A 88 3.98 6.04 0.11
CA PHE A 88 3.83 4.58 0.25
C PHE A 88 2.83 4.19 1.33
N VAL A 89 2.67 5.01 2.37
CA VAL A 89 1.56 4.85 3.33
C VAL A 89 0.22 4.98 2.60
N GLY A 90 0.06 5.99 1.74
CA GLY A 90 -1.13 6.17 0.92
C GLY A 90 -1.39 4.99 -0.02
N GLN A 91 -0.34 4.51 -0.70
CA GLN A 91 -0.42 3.32 -1.55
C GLN A 91 -0.82 2.07 -0.76
N PHE A 92 -0.22 1.83 0.42
CA PHE A 92 -0.57 0.70 1.27
C PHE A 92 -2.04 0.76 1.74
N ILE A 93 -2.54 1.96 2.08
CA ILE A 93 -3.95 2.16 2.42
C ILE A 93 -4.87 1.86 1.21
N ASP A 94 -4.49 2.24 -0.01
CA ASP A 94 -5.24 1.87 -1.24
C ASP A 94 -5.36 0.34 -1.36
N HIS A 95 -4.26 -0.38 -1.09
CA HIS A 95 -4.23 -1.84 -1.18
C HIS A 95 -5.05 -2.53 -0.08
N ASP A 96 -5.17 -1.91 1.08
CA ASP A 96 -5.99 -2.43 2.19
C ASP A 96 -7.49 -2.15 2.00
N MET A 97 -7.84 -1.00 1.41
CA MET A 97 -9.26 -0.64 1.25
C MET A 97 -9.87 -1.10 -0.08
N THR A 98 -9.03 -1.42 -1.07
CA THR A 98 -9.47 -1.87 -2.40
C THR A 98 -8.74 -3.14 -2.80
N PHE A 99 -9.45 -4.12 -3.36
CA PHE A 99 -8.84 -5.19 -4.15
C PHE A 99 -9.76 -5.52 -5.32
N ASP A 100 -9.27 -5.25 -6.52
CA ASP A 100 -9.93 -5.62 -7.76
C ASP A 100 -9.01 -6.54 -8.57
N PRO A 101 -9.25 -7.87 -8.56
CA PRO A 101 -8.50 -8.82 -9.37
C PRO A 101 -8.94 -8.81 -10.84
N THR A 102 -9.93 -7.99 -11.24
CA THR A 102 -10.35 -7.89 -12.63
C THR A 102 -9.39 -7.01 -13.44
N SER A 103 -9.01 -7.49 -14.63
CA SER A 103 -8.06 -6.77 -15.48
C SER A 103 -8.63 -5.41 -15.92
N SER A 104 -7.74 -4.46 -16.25
CA SER A 104 -8.09 -3.10 -16.69
C SER A 104 -9.13 -3.02 -17.82
N LEU A 105 -9.29 -4.10 -18.60
CA LEU A 105 -10.24 -4.25 -19.71
C LEU A 105 -11.69 -4.53 -19.24
N ALA A 106 -11.91 -5.10 -18.07
CA ALA A 106 -13.26 -5.33 -17.51
C ALA A 106 -13.92 -4.02 -17.02
N ARG A 107 -13.12 -2.99 -16.72
CA ARG A 107 -13.59 -1.66 -16.25
C ARG A 107 -14.45 -0.88 -17.26
N ARG A 108 -14.54 -1.33 -18.51
CA ARG A 108 -15.40 -0.71 -19.54
C ARG A 108 -16.88 -1.10 -19.43
N GLN A 109 -17.23 -2.06 -18.57
CA GLN A 109 -18.61 -2.38 -18.25
C GLN A 109 -18.94 -1.95 -16.81
N ASP A 110 -20.11 -1.32 -16.68
CA ASP A 110 -20.80 -0.87 -15.47
C ASP A 110 -20.02 -0.96 -14.15
N PRO A 111 -19.63 0.17 -13.53
CA PRO A 111 -19.01 0.21 -12.20
C PRO A 111 -19.74 -0.58 -11.10
N GLU A 112 -21.07 -0.71 -11.18
CA GLU A 112 -21.85 -1.51 -10.22
C GLU A 112 -21.67 -3.02 -10.41
N SER A 113 -21.11 -3.44 -11.56
CA SER A 113 -20.73 -4.83 -11.85
C SER A 113 -19.30 -5.17 -11.41
N ILE A 114 -18.47 -4.16 -11.12
CA ILE A 114 -17.09 -4.32 -10.66
C ILE A 114 -17.09 -4.64 -9.17
N ARG A 115 -16.41 -5.73 -8.81
CA ARG A 115 -16.43 -6.29 -7.45
C ARG A 115 -15.19 -5.83 -6.68
N ASN A 116 -15.39 -5.17 -5.53
CA ASN A 116 -14.31 -4.97 -4.57
C ASN A 116 -14.27 -6.19 -3.65
N PHE A 117 -13.23 -7.00 -3.72
CA PHE A 117 -13.16 -8.23 -2.94
C PHE A 117 -12.71 -7.99 -1.48
N ARG A 118 -12.39 -6.73 -1.12
CA ARG A 118 -12.16 -6.31 0.27
C ARG A 118 -13.36 -5.59 0.86
N ILE A 119 -13.52 -5.72 2.17
CA ILE A 119 -14.37 -4.82 2.96
C ILE A 119 -13.53 -3.56 3.22
N PRO A 120 -14.01 -2.35 2.90
CA PRO A 120 -13.24 -1.12 3.09
C PRO A 120 -13.22 -0.68 4.56
N ALA A 121 -12.75 -1.55 5.44
CA ALA A 121 -12.76 -1.39 6.90
C ALA A 121 -11.40 -1.01 7.48
N LEU A 122 -10.34 -0.96 6.67
CA LEU A 122 -8.96 -0.73 7.13
C LEU A 122 -8.57 -1.77 8.18
N ASP A 123 -8.73 -3.04 7.84
CA ASP A 123 -8.58 -4.17 8.76
C ASP A 123 -7.33 -5.01 8.47
N LEU A 124 -6.40 -4.52 7.66
CA LEU A 124 -5.12 -5.18 7.38
C LEU A 124 -5.29 -6.59 6.80
N ASP A 125 -6.41 -6.88 6.14
CA ASP A 125 -6.59 -8.13 5.41
C ASP A 125 -5.56 -8.28 4.28
N SER A 126 -4.97 -7.18 3.80
CA SER A 126 -3.81 -7.16 2.91
C SER A 126 -2.52 -7.71 3.54
N VAL A 127 -2.45 -7.75 4.88
CA VAL A 127 -1.36 -8.35 5.67
C VAL A 127 -1.73 -9.75 6.13
N TYR A 128 -2.89 -9.89 6.78
CA TYR A 128 -3.30 -11.14 7.42
C TYR A 128 -3.81 -12.21 6.44
N GLY A 129 -4.11 -11.83 5.19
CA GLY A 129 -4.78 -12.70 4.23
C GLY A 129 -6.11 -13.20 4.80
N GLY A 130 -6.41 -14.49 4.58
CA GLY A 130 -7.57 -15.14 5.20
C GLY A 130 -7.36 -15.60 6.65
N GLY A 131 -6.29 -15.14 7.32
CA GLY A 131 -5.93 -15.59 8.67
C GLY A 131 -5.17 -16.93 8.70
N PRO A 132 -4.75 -17.40 9.90
CA PRO A 132 -3.95 -18.60 10.08
C PRO A 132 -4.49 -19.86 9.40
N SER A 133 -5.82 -20.03 9.36
CA SER A 133 -6.45 -21.23 8.80
C SER A 133 -6.58 -21.19 7.28
N ALA A 134 -6.90 -20.04 6.68
CA ALA A 134 -7.12 -19.94 5.23
C ALA A 134 -5.85 -19.53 4.45
N SER A 135 -4.89 -18.88 5.11
CA SER A 135 -3.61 -18.49 4.53
C SER A 135 -2.42 -18.97 5.38
N PRO A 136 -2.31 -20.28 5.71
CA PRO A 136 -1.31 -20.79 6.64
C PRO A 136 0.14 -20.54 6.21
N HIS A 137 0.39 -20.37 4.91
CA HIS A 137 1.71 -20.06 4.36
C HIS A 137 2.24 -18.68 4.76
N LEU A 138 1.39 -17.79 5.30
CA LEU A 138 1.81 -16.48 5.84
C LEU A 138 2.25 -16.56 7.31
N TYR A 139 2.05 -17.70 7.98
CA TYR A 139 2.24 -17.88 9.42
C TYR A 139 3.34 -18.90 9.72
N ASP A 140 4.10 -18.65 10.78
CA ASP A 140 5.21 -19.49 11.19
C ASP A 140 4.70 -20.79 11.82
N GLN A 141 4.74 -21.87 11.04
CA GLN A 141 4.27 -23.19 11.46
C GLN A 141 5.08 -23.78 12.63
N THR A 142 6.28 -23.26 12.90
CA THR A 142 7.12 -23.70 14.02
C THR A 142 6.72 -23.05 15.34
N ILE A 143 5.91 -21.98 15.31
CA ILE A 143 5.44 -21.25 16.49
C ILE A 143 3.93 -21.46 16.65
N ASP A 144 3.52 -22.03 17.78
CA ASP A 144 2.13 -22.36 18.11
C ASP A 144 1.38 -23.19 17.03
N GLY A 145 2.10 -23.83 16.12
CA GLY A 145 1.51 -24.51 14.95
C GLY A 145 0.93 -23.54 13.93
N GLY A 146 1.53 -22.37 13.73
CA GLY A 146 1.13 -21.39 12.73
C GLY A 146 -0.11 -20.59 13.07
N ARG A 147 -0.48 -20.50 14.36
CA ARG A 147 -1.75 -19.90 14.80
C ARG A 147 -1.66 -18.45 15.26
N THR A 148 -0.47 -17.93 15.50
CA THR A 148 -0.25 -16.63 16.16
C THR A 148 0.74 -15.75 15.41
N THR A 149 1.95 -16.27 15.19
CA THR A 149 3.08 -15.51 14.66
C THR A 149 3.15 -15.59 13.14
N MET A 150 3.36 -14.45 12.50
CA MET A 150 3.53 -14.34 11.05
C MET A 150 4.95 -14.76 10.65
N LEU A 151 5.10 -15.39 9.49
CA LEU A 151 6.36 -15.93 9.00
C LEU A 151 7.30 -14.81 8.52
N LEU A 152 8.55 -14.89 8.96
CA LEU A 152 9.65 -14.02 8.55
C LEU A 152 10.88 -14.88 8.24
N GLU A 153 11.71 -14.42 7.32
CA GLU A 153 12.96 -15.10 6.99
C GLU A 153 14.16 -14.18 7.22
N THR A 154 15.25 -14.72 7.75
CA THR A 154 16.52 -13.99 7.82
C THR A 154 17.11 -13.88 6.42
N ILE A 155 17.50 -12.67 6.02
CA ILE A 155 18.26 -12.42 4.78
C ILE A 155 19.69 -12.92 5.00
N PRO A 156 20.15 -13.98 4.29
CA PRO A 156 21.48 -14.51 4.49
C PRO A 156 22.57 -13.47 4.13
N GLY A 157 23.51 -13.25 5.05
CA GLY A 157 24.64 -12.33 4.85
C GLY A 157 24.30 -10.85 4.98
N SER A 158 23.09 -10.52 5.45
CA SER A 158 22.65 -9.14 5.70
C SER A 158 23.41 -8.45 6.82
N GLU A 159 24.04 -9.20 7.71
CA GLU A 159 24.95 -8.72 8.75
C GLU A 159 26.08 -7.89 8.12
N GLY A 160 26.69 -8.40 7.05
CA GLY A 160 27.77 -7.73 6.32
C GLY A 160 27.32 -6.55 5.47
N ARG A 161 26.02 -6.26 5.43
CA ARG A 161 25.39 -5.14 4.70
C ARG A 161 24.61 -4.20 5.62
N SER A 162 24.62 -4.47 6.92
CA SER A 162 23.92 -3.71 7.93
C SER A 162 24.89 -2.86 8.71
N ILE A 163 24.55 -1.58 8.90
CA ILE A 163 25.38 -0.62 9.64
C ILE A 163 25.74 -1.09 11.06
N ASP A 164 24.86 -1.87 11.69
CA ASP A 164 25.00 -2.40 13.05
C ASP A 164 25.49 -3.86 13.07
N GLY A 165 25.79 -4.45 11.91
CA GLY A 165 26.18 -5.86 11.81
C GLY A 165 25.05 -6.85 12.10
N SER A 166 23.81 -6.39 12.29
CA SER A 166 22.69 -7.27 12.65
C SER A 166 22.15 -8.04 11.44
N ALA A 167 21.67 -9.25 11.71
CA ALA A 167 20.90 -10.00 10.73
C ALA A 167 19.57 -9.25 10.49
N ARG A 168 19.19 -9.13 9.23
CA ARG A 168 17.93 -8.50 8.82
C ARG A 168 16.92 -9.57 8.46
N LEU A 169 15.67 -9.32 8.84
CA LEU A 169 14.53 -10.14 8.45
C LEU A 169 13.89 -9.54 7.20
N ASP A 170 13.28 -10.37 6.38
CA ASP A 170 12.46 -9.96 5.23
C ASP A 170 11.21 -10.84 5.11
N LEU A 171 10.34 -10.45 4.18
CA LEU A 171 9.22 -11.27 3.75
C LEU A 171 9.74 -12.57 3.11
N PRO A 172 9.15 -13.73 3.47
CA PRO A 172 9.49 -14.98 2.80
C PRO A 172 9.22 -14.88 1.30
N ARG A 173 10.11 -15.46 0.48
CA ARG A 173 9.96 -15.46 -0.97
C ARG A 173 9.99 -16.89 -1.50
N ASN A 174 9.17 -17.18 -2.51
CA ASN A 174 9.24 -18.47 -3.19
C ASN A 174 10.55 -18.60 -4.02
N SER A 175 10.76 -19.77 -4.64
CA SER A 175 11.96 -20.04 -5.44
C SER A 175 12.13 -19.14 -6.68
N GLN A 176 11.12 -18.36 -7.04
CA GLN A 176 11.13 -17.39 -8.13
C GLN A 176 11.18 -15.93 -7.61
N LEU A 177 11.49 -15.75 -6.33
CA LEU A 177 11.63 -14.47 -5.63
C LEU A 177 10.32 -13.68 -5.46
N THR A 178 9.15 -14.30 -5.65
CA THR A 178 7.86 -13.68 -5.32
C THR A 178 7.63 -13.70 -3.82
N ALA A 179 7.37 -12.54 -3.21
CA ALA A 179 7.04 -12.45 -1.80
C ALA A 179 5.71 -13.14 -1.46
N LEU A 180 5.70 -13.86 -0.35
CA LEU A 180 4.49 -14.43 0.23
C LEU A 180 3.80 -13.37 1.08
N THR A 181 2.71 -12.80 0.55
CA THR A 181 1.96 -11.70 1.17
C THR A 181 0.46 -11.91 1.02
N GLY A 182 -0.34 -11.32 1.90
CA GLY A 182 -1.80 -11.34 1.79
C GLY A 182 -2.34 -10.55 0.59
N ASP A 183 -1.60 -9.55 0.12
CA ASP A 183 -1.84 -8.82 -1.12
C ASP A 183 -0.55 -8.75 -1.96
N PRO A 184 -0.54 -9.33 -3.18
CA PRO A 184 0.67 -9.32 -4.01
C PRO A 184 1.13 -7.92 -4.41
N ARG A 185 0.24 -6.92 -4.40
CA ARG A 185 0.61 -5.53 -4.71
C ARG A 185 1.51 -4.92 -3.64
N ASN A 186 1.52 -5.47 -2.43
CA ASN A 186 2.42 -5.03 -1.36
C ASN A 186 3.90 -5.38 -1.61
N ASP A 187 4.25 -6.06 -2.72
CA ASP A 187 5.63 -6.28 -3.16
C ASP A 187 5.97 -5.57 -4.50
N GLU A 188 5.14 -4.61 -4.95
CA GLU A 188 5.37 -3.88 -6.21
C GLU A 188 6.67 -3.05 -6.24
N ASN A 189 7.10 -2.57 -5.07
CA ASN A 189 8.35 -1.86 -4.92
C ASN A 189 8.98 -2.13 -3.55
N LEU A 190 10.28 -1.89 -3.44
CA LEU A 190 11.06 -2.16 -2.23
C LEU A 190 10.47 -1.47 -1.00
N ILE A 191 10.08 -0.19 -1.10
CA ILE A 191 9.63 0.58 0.07
C ILE A 191 8.30 0.05 0.58
N LEU A 192 7.37 -0.28 -0.31
CA LEU A 192 6.09 -0.87 0.03
C LEU A 192 6.25 -2.28 0.65
N SER A 193 7.14 -3.09 0.09
CA SER A 193 7.50 -4.42 0.63
C SER A 193 8.04 -4.31 2.06
N GLN A 194 8.93 -3.35 2.30
CA GLN A 194 9.47 -3.10 3.65
C GLN A 194 8.44 -2.47 4.60
N PHE A 195 7.47 -1.72 4.09
CA PHE A 195 6.36 -1.20 4.90
C PHE A 195 5.40 -2.33 5.32
N HIS A 196 5.11 -3.28 4.43
CA HIS A 196 4.39 -4.51 4.76
C HIS A 196 5.14 -5.34 5.81
N LEU A 197 6.45 -5.53 5.63
CA LEU A 197 7.32 -6.18 6.60
C LEU A 197 7.25 -5.52 7.99
N ALA A 198 7.18 -4.19 8.06
CA ALA A 198 7.05 -3.48 9.33
C ALA A 198 5.76 -3.87 10.08
N TRP A 199 4.63 -4.01 9.38
CA TRP A 199 3.37 -4.49 9.97
C TRP A 199 3.45 -5.94 10.45
N VAL A 200 4.09 -6.82 9.66
CA VAL A 200 4.32 -8.21 10.04
C VAL A 200 5.17 -8.29 11.32
N ARG A 201 6.28 -7.54 11.38
CA ARG A 201 7.14 -7.46 12.56
C ARG A 201 6.41 -6.88 13.77
N PHE A 202 5.62 -5.83 13.56
CA PHE A 202 4.84 -5.21 14.62
C PHE A 202 3.81 -6.18 15.21
N HIS A 203 3.08 -6.93 14.37
CA HIS A 203 2.18 -7.99 14.82
C HIS A 203 2.91 -9.04 15.68
N ASN A 204 4.07 -9.51 15.23
CA ASN A 204 4.83 -10.50 15.98
C ASN A 204 5.28 -10.00 17.37
N VAL A 205 5.62 -8.71 17.49
CA VAL A 205 5.92 -8.10 18.79
C VAL A 205 4.65 -8.00 19.64
N VAL A 206 3.54 -7.54 19.07
CA VAL A 206 2.27 -7.40 19.78
C VAL A 206 1.72 -8.75 20.26
N VAL A 207 1.95 -9.85 19.53
CA VAL A 207 1.62 -11.21 19.99
C VAL A 207 2.31 -11.53 21.31
N GLU A 208 3.60 -11.19 21.44
CA GLU A 208 4.36 -11.41 22.67
C GLU A 208 3.89 -10.49 23.80
N ASP A 209 3.61 -9.22 23.50
CA ASP A 209 3.06 -8.26 24.47
C ASP A 209 1.70 -8.73 25.01
N VAL A 210 0.77 -9.07 24.13
CA VAL A 210 -0.56 -9.58 24.49
C VAL A 210 -0.45 -10.86 25.32
N ARG A 211 0.45 -11.78 24.96
CA ARG A 211 0.67 -13.01 25.72
C ARG A 211 1.15 -12.70 27.14
N SER A 212 2.07 -11.74 27.27
CA SER A 212 2.59 -11.30 28.56
C SER A 212 1.51 -10.65 29.42
N GLU A 213 0.66 -9.81 28.83
CA GLU A 213 -0.40 -9.08 29.54
C GLU A 213 -1.59 -9.96 29.94
N LEU A 214 -2.08 -10.82 29.05
CA LEU A 214 -3.22 -11.69 29.33
C LEU A 214 -2.87 -12.86 30.28
N GLY A 215 -1.60 -13.29 30.27
CA GLY A 215 -1.12 -14.36 31.13
C GLY A 215 -1.56 -15.76 30.70
N ALA A 216 -1.35 -16.73 31.60
CA ALA A 216 -1.61 -18.14 31.32
C ALA A 216 -3.12 -18.46 31.28
N GLY A 217 -3.54 -19.28 30.32
CA GLY A 217 -4.92 -19.79 30.22
C GLY A 217 -5.63 -19.42 28.91
N HIS A 218 -5.10 -18.46 28.16
CA HIS A 218 -5.63 -18.09 26.85
C HIS A 218 -5.12 -19.01 25.74
N THR A 219 -6.01 -19.31 24.80
CA THR A 219 -5.71 -20.08 23.60
C THR A 219 -4.93 -19.23 22.60
N ALA A 220 -4.18 -19.89 21.71
CA ALA A 220 -3.47 -19.21 20.62
C ALA A 220 -4.42 -18.37 19.73
N GLY A 221 -5.67 -18.83 19.55
CA GLY A 221 -6.68 -18.08 18.79
C GLY A 221 -7.10 -16.78 19.49
N GLU A 222 -7.26 -16.80 20.82
CA GLU A 222 -7.56 -15.58 21.59
C GLU A 222 -6.39 -14.60 21.56
N ILE A 223 -5.16 -15.09 21.72
CA ILE A 223 -3.94 -14.26 21.63
C ILE A 223 -3.83 -13.63 20.25
N PHE A 224 -4.03 -14.41 19.18
CA PHE A 224 -3.98 -13.90 17.81
C PHE A 224 -5.06 -12.84 17.55
N ALA A 225 -6.31 -13.12 17.95
CA ALA A 225 -7.42 -12.19 17.74
C ALA A 225 -7.19 -10.86 18.48
N GLU A 226 -6.65 -10.92 19.70
CA GLU A 226 -6.31 -9.73 20.47
C GLU A 226 -5.13 -8.96 19.87
N ALA A 227 -4.05 -9.64 19.47
CA ALA A 227 -2.92 -9.00 18.81
C ALA A 227 -3.34 -8.33 17.50
N GLN A 228 -4.12 -9.02 16.67
CA GLN A 228 -4.69 -8.47 15.45
C GLN A 228 -5.55 -7.24 15.73
N ARG A 229 -6.37 -7.25 16.79
CA ARG A 229 -7.19 -6.10 17.20
C ARG A 229 -6.33 -4.89 17.55
N VAL A 230 -5.30 -5.08 18.37
CA VAL A 230 -4.37 -4.02 18.77
C VAL A 230 -3.62 -3.45 17.57
N VAL A 231 -3.12 -4.29 16.66
CA VAL A 231 -2.42 -3.86 15.45
C VAL A 231 -3.34 -3.05 14.54
N ARG A 232 -4.57 -3.52 14.29
CA ARG A 232 -5.59 -2.79 13.51
C ARG A 232 -5.91 -1.43 14.10
N TRP A 233 -6.03 -1.34 15.42
CA TRP A 233 -6.28 -0.07 16.09
C TRP A 233 -5.12 0.92 15.92
N HIS A 234 -3.87 0.47 15.99
CA HIS A 234 -2.73 1.32 15.68
C HIS A 234 -2.74 1.79 14.22
N TYR A 235 -3.05 0.90 13.28
CA TYR A 235 -3.19 1.25 11.87
C TYR A 235 -4.28 2.30 11.63
N GLN A 236 -5.49 2.06 12.14
CA GLN A 236 -6.61 2.98 12.02
C GLN A 236 -6.33 4.32 12.70
N TRP A 237 -5.67 4.31 13.86
CA TRP A 237 -5.24 5.51 14.55
C TRP A 237 -4.25 6.31 13.69
N LEU A 238 -3.24 5.67 13.10
CA LEU A 238 -2.30 6.33 12.19
C LEU A 238 -3.03 6.93 10.97
N VAL A 239 -4.00 6.21 10.42
CA VAL A 239 -4.80 6.73 9.30
C VAL A 239 -5.56 8.00 9.72
N LEU A 240 -6.27 7.96 10.84
CA LEU A 240 -7.12 9.07 11.29
C LEU A 240 -6.33 10.28 11.80
N HIS A 241 -5.22 10.05 12.49
CA HIS A 241 -4.53 11.11 13.24
C HIS A 241 -3.23 11.60 12.59
N GLU A 242 -2.62 10.82 11.69
CA GLU A 242 -1.39 11.21 10.99
C GLU A 242 -1.60 11.37 9.49
N PHE A 243 -2.15 10.34 8.82
CA PHE A 243 -2.32 10.33 7.37
C PHE A 243 -3.36 11.33 6.89
N LEU A 244 -4.61 11.23 7.36
CA LEU A 244 -5.69 12.10 6.90
C LEU A 244 -5.40 13.59 7.13
N PRO A 245 -4.94 14.05 8.31
CA PRO A 245 -4.66 15.47 8.53
C PRO A 245 -3.57 16.02 7.62
N LYS A 246 -2.59 15.20 7.21
CA LYS A 246 -1.53 15.60 6.26
C LYS A 246 -1.99 15.57 4.81
N THR A 247 -2.95 14.70 4.47
CA THR A 247 -3.46 14.53 3.11
C THR A 247 -4.56 15.53 2.76
N VAL A 248 -5.60 15.65 3.59
CA VAL A 248 -6.78 16.51 3.30
C VAL A 248 -6.77 17.84 4.07
N GLY A 249 -5.76 18.05 4.91
CA GLY A 249 -5.67 19.17 5.84
C GLY A 249 -6.37 18.89 7.16
N ARG A 250 -5.79 19.39 8.26
CA ARG A 250 -6.30 19.19 9.63
C ARG A 250 -7.74 19.68 9.80
N GLU A 251 -8.07 20.85 9.26
CA GLU A 251 -9.43 21.41 9.35
C GLU A 251 -10.48 20.46 8.73
N THR A 252 -10.22 19.93 7.54
CA THR A 252 -11.11 18.97 6.87
C THR A 252 -11.23 17.67 7.67
N ALA A 253 -10.11 17.15 8.17
CA ALA A 253 -10.11 15.91 8.96
C ALA A 253 -10.91 16.07 10.26
N ASP A 254 -10.68 17.17 10.99
CA ASP A 254 -11.37 17.46 12.26
C ASP A 254 -12.87 17.73 12.04
N ASP A 255 -13.26 18.43 10.96
CA ASP A 255 -14.67 18.66 10.60
C ASP A 255 -15.41 17.34 10.34
N VAL A 256 -14.79 16.42 9.58
CA VAL A 256 -15.41 15.11 9.30
C VAL A 256 -15.55 14.26 10.56
N LEU A 257 -14.58 14.32 11.48
CA LEU A 257 -14.66 13.59 12.76
C LEU A 257 -15.72 14.18 13.69
N ALA A 258 -15.83 15.51 13.77
CA ALA A 258 -16.75 16.19 14.67
C ALA A 258 -18.19 16.22 14.13
N ASN A 259 -18.36 16.49 12.83
CA ASN A 259 -19.65 16.77 12.21
C ASN A 259 -20.10 15.66 11.23
N GLY A 260 -19.26 14.66 11.01
CA GLY A 260 -19.55 13.53 10.13
C GLY A 260 -19.35 13.84 8.64
N ARG A 261 -19.59 12.80 7.83
CA ARG A 261 -19.53 12.85 6.37
C ARG A 261 -20.67 13.67 5.77
N LYS A 262 -20.35 14.57 4.82
CA LYS A 262 -21.35 15.42 4.13
C LYS A 262 -21.99 14.74 2.92
N HIS A 263 -21.18 14.11 2.06
CA HIS A 263 -21.63 13.61 0.75
C HIS A 263 -21.67 12.09 0.62
N PHE A 264 -20.74 11.40 1.30
CA PHE A 264 -20.69 9.95 1.25
C PHE A 264 -21.79 9.36 2.13
N THR A 265 -22.80 8.71 1.54
CA THR A 265 -23.90 8.02 2.25
C THR A 265 -24.02 6.57 1.78
N TRP A 266 -24.41 5.65 2.66
CA TRP A 266 -24.69 4.24 2.33
C TRP A 266 -25.88 3.72 3.15
N ARG A 267 -26.60 2.72 2.64
CA ARG A 267 -27.82 2.17 3.28
C ARG A 267 -27.56 0.93 4.13
N HIS A 268 -26.86 -0.05 3.57
CA HIS A 268 -26.63 -1.35 4.23
C HIS A 268 -25.18 -1.47 4.70
N GLU A 269 -24.25 -1.32 3.77
CA GLU A 269 -22.82 -1.49 4.00
C GLU A 269 -22.02 -0.37 3.32
N PRO A 270 -20.86 0.02 3.88
CA PRO A 270 -19.95 0.95 3.21
C PRO A 270 -19.40 0.33 1.92
N TYR A 271 -19.16 1.18 0.93
CA TYR A 271 -18.63 0.79 -0.38
C TYR A 271 -17.50 1.75 -0.78
N ILE A 272 -16.70 1.39 -1.78
CA ILE A 272 -15.68 2.30 -2.32
C ILE A 272 -16.24 3.05 -3.54
N PRO A 273 -16.38 4.38 -3.50
CA PRO A 273 -16.78 5.14 -4.67
C PRO A 273 -15.74 5.05 -5.78
N VAL A 274 -16.16 4.88 -7.03
CA VAL A 274 -15.23 4.92 -8.18
C VAL A 274 -14.61 6.30 -8.32
N GLU A 275 -15.35 7.36 -8.01
CA GLU A 275 -14.81 8.73 -7.99
C GLU A 275 -13.64 8.86 -7.00
N PHE A 276 -13.64 8.04 -5.94
CA PHE A 276 -12.54 7.96 -4.99
C PHE A 276 -11.42 7.04 -5.51
N SER A 277 -11.70 5.77 -5.84
CA SER A 277 -10.66 4.77 -6.12
C SER A 277 -9.90 4.96 -7.43
N VAL A 278 -10.58 5.46 -8.48
CA VAL A 278 -9.95 5.60 -9.82
C VAL A 278 -9.52 7.03 -10.14
N ALA A 279 -9.97 8.02 -9.36
CA ALA A 279 -9.64 9.42 -9.58
C ALA A 279 -9.05 10.08 -8.34
N ALA A 280 -9.85 10.40 -7.32
CA ALA A 280 -9.39 11.26 -6.22
C ALA A 280 -8.20 10.66 -5.45
N TYR A 281 -8.26 9.38 -5.08
CA TYR A 281 -7.21 8.73 -4.27
C TYR A 281 -5.92 8.45 -5.05
N ARG A 282 -5.95 8.57 -6.38
CA ARG A 282 -4.76 8.48 -7.25
C ARG A 282 -3.88 9.74 -7.19
N PHE A 283 -4.24 10.74 -6.37
CA PHE A 283 -3.38 11.90 -6.09
C PHE A 283 -1.97 11.48 -5.64
N GLY A 284 -1.83 10.33 -4.96
CA GLY A 284 -0.54 9.80 -4.50
C GLY A 284 0.49 9.62 -5.62
N HIS A 285 0.07 9.41 -6.87
CA HIS A 285 1.00 9.33 -8.01
C HIS A 285 1.77 10.64 -8.23
N SER A 286 1.18 11.79 -7.87
CA SER A 286 1.86 13.08 -7.93
C SER A 286 2.87 13.31 -6.79
N GLN A 287 2.89 12.44 -5.78
CA GLN A 287 3.81 12.51 -4.64
C GLN A 287 5.04 11.62 -4.82
N VAL A 288 5.11 10.87 -5.92
CA VAL A 288 6.24 9.99 -6.21
C VAL A 288 7.46 10.84 -6.60
N ARG A 289 8.55 10.66 -5.87
CA ARG A 289 9.82 11.34 -6.14
C ARG A 289 10.64 10.59 -7.18
N PRO A 290 11.50 11.29 -7.95
CA PRO A 290 12.35 10.66 -8.95
C PRO A 290 13.40 9.72 -8.33
N SER A 291 13.84 9.97 -7.08
CA SER A 291 14.80 9.13 -6.38
C SER A 291 14.42 8.88 -4.92
N TYR A 292 14.83 7.71 -4.41
CA TYR A 292 14.68 7.33 -3.01
C TYR A 292 15.99 6.75 -2.45
N ARG A 293 16.19 7.01 -1.15
CA ARG A 293 17.24 6.39 -0.34
C ARG A 293 16.64 5.26 0.49
N ALA A 294 17.26 4.08 0.47
CA ALA A 294 16.90 2.96 1.36
C ALA A 294 17.98 2.73 2.42
N ASN A 295 17.57 2.22 3.58
CA ASN A 295 18.43 2.02 4.76
C ASN A 295 19.35 0.77 4.66
N PHE A 296 19.73 0.38 3.45
CA PHE A 296 20.81 -0.60 3.22
C PHE A 296 22.11 0.17 3.10
N ALA A 297 22.88 0.21 4.18
CA ALA A 297 24.07 1.02 4.24
C ALA A 297 25.13 0.43 5.16
N LEU A 298 26.39 0.64 4.77
CA LEU A 298 27.55 0.40 5.63
C LEU A 298 27.91 1.64 6.47
N SER A 299 27.29 2.79 6.18
CA SER A 299 27.49 4.05 6.90
C SER A 299 26.22 4.91 6.95
N ALA A 300 25.96 5.53 8.11
CA ALA A 300 24.85 6.47 8.29
C ALA A 300 25.16 7.86 7.73
N THR A 301 26.45 8.18 7.54
CA THR A 301 26.91 9.55 7.22
C THR A 301 27.58 9.67 5.86
N ASP A 302 27.98 8.57 5.24
CA ASP A 302 28.58 8.55 3.89
C ASP A 302 27.53 8.13 2.85
N PRO A 303 27.01 9.06 2.02
CA PRO A 303 26.02 8.75 0.99
C PRO A 303 26.49 7.73 -0.04
N THR A 304 27.81 7.60 -0.28
CA THR A 304 28.33 6.63 -1.24
C THR A 304 28.25 5.19 -0.75
N GLN A 305 28.05 5.01 0.56
CA GLN A 305 27.84 3.72 1.21
C GLN A 305 26.38 3.48 1.59
N GLN A 306 25.47 4.30 1.07
CA GLN A 306 24.02 4.18 1.21
C GLN A 306 23.40 3.79 -0.13
N PHE A 307 22.24 3.14 -0.08
CA PHE A 307 21.52 2.79 -1.29
C PHE A 307 20.63 3.95 -1.76
N PHE A 308 20.89 4.42 -2.97
CA PHE A 308 20.07 5.39 -3.70
C PHE A 308 19.67 4.79 -5.04
N ALA A 309 18.42 4.99 -5.44
CA ALA A 309 17.94 4.55 -6.76
C ALA A 309 16.96 5.56 -7.35
N LEU A 310 16.96 5.65 -8.68
CA LEU A 310 15.85 6.27 -9.40
C LEU A 310 14.63 5.36 -9.28
N PHE A 311 13.47 5.95 -9.01
CA PHE A 311 12.20 5.24 -9.01
C PHE A 311 11.74 4.92 -10.44
N PHE A 312 11.95 5.87 -11.36
CA PHE A 312 11.73 5.70 -12.79
C PHE A 312 13.06 5.81 -13.53
N LYS A 313 13.40 4.79 -14.32
CA LYS A 313 14.59 4.85 -15.17
C LYS A 313 14.24 5.47 -16.52
N PRO A 314 14.95 6.51 -16.98
CA PRO A 314 14.77 7.05 -18.33
C PRO A 314 14.92 5.93 -19.38
N GLY A 315 13.88 5.71 -20.18
CA GLY A 315 13.85 4.68 -21.24
C GLY A 315 13.23 3.34 -20.87
N ASP A 316 12.87 3.09 -19.60
CA ASP A 316 12.04 1.94 -19.23
C ASP A 316 10.58 2.24 -19.61
N THR A 317 10.06 1.57 -20.65
CA THR A 317 8.68 1.71 -21.14
C THR A 317 7.63 0.99 -20.28
N HIS A 318 7.98 0.59 -19.05
CA HIS A 318 7.11 -0.16 -18.15
C HIS A 318 6.28 0.71 -17.20
N ALA A 319 6.20 2.02 -17.41
CA ALA A 319 5.32 2.90 -16.65
C ALA A 319 3.94 2.99 -17.33
N THR A 320 2.99 2.16 -16.90
CA THR A 320 1.55 2.45 -16.72
C THR A 320 0.82 1.23 -16.18
#